data_AF-H5TYD8-F1
#
_entry.id   AF-H5TYD8-F1
#
_cell.length_a   1.000
_cell.length_b   1.000
_cell.length_c   1.000
_cell.angle_alpha   90.00
_cell.angle_beta   90.00
_cell.angle_gamma   90.00
#
_symmetry.space_group_name_H-M   'P 1'
#
loop_
_entity.id
_entity.type
_entity.pdbx_description
1 polymer ?
#
loop_
_entity_poly.entity_id
_entity_poly.type
_entity_poly.pdbx_seq_one_letter_code
_entity_poly.pdbx_strand_id
1 'polypeptide(L)' 'MSLERDIQKQLRDTMQKVFDRAQRNGKGKPVDTVMKALERELKSVGINGVGKSDLESWAQQISEGVRLRAK' A
#
# COMPACT_ATOMS: atom_id res chain seq x y z
N MET A 1 -25.73 8.35 -9.61
CA MET A 1 -24.29 8.34 -9.95
C MET A 1 -23.44 8.20 -8.68
N SER A 2 -23.74 7.18 -7.85
CA SER A 2 -23.22 7.09 -6.47
C SER A 2 -22.38 5.84 -6.20
N LEU A 3 -22.58 4.77 -6.99
CA LEU A 3 -21.91 3.48 -6.77
C LEU A 3 -20.39 3.59 -7.01
N GLU A 4 -19.97 4.25 -8.08
CA GLU A 4 -18.55 4.41 -8.42
C GLU A 4 -17.78 5.23 -7.36
N ARG A 5 -18.39 6.27 -6.80
CA ARG A 5 -17.76 7.08 -5.73
C ARG A 5 -17.61 6.30 -4.43
N ASP A 6 -18.61 5.48 -4.08
CA ASP A 6 -18.55 4.64 -2.88
C ASP A 6 -17.48 3.56 -3.01
N ILE A 7 -17.41 2.90 -4.18
CA ILE A 7 -16.38 1.88 -4.48
C ILE A 7 -14.98 2.50 -4.43
N GLN A 8 -14.77 3.67 -5.04
CA GLN A 8 -13.46 4.34 -4.97
C GLN A 8 -13.08 4.74 -3.56
N LYS A 9 -14.04 5.23 -2.76
CA LYS A 9 -13.80 5.59 -1.36
C LYS A 9 -13.42 4.35 -0.54
N GLN A 10 -14.06 3.22 -0.79
CA GLN A 10 -13.77 1.95 -0.11
C GLN A 10 -12.39 1.39 -0.50
N LEU A 11 -12.03 1.45 -1.78
CA LEU A 11 -10.70 1.07 -2.27
C LEU A 11 -9.61 1.94 -1.66
N ARG A 12 -9.84 3.25 -1.60
CA ARG A 12 -8.91 4.20 -0.99
C ARG A 12 -8.70 3.95 0.49
N ASP A 13 -9.78 3.72 1.25
CA ASP A 13 -9.70 3.39 2.67
C ASP A 13 -8.94 2.08 2.91
N THR A 14 -9.19 1.08 2.06
CA THR A 14 -8.51 -0.22 2.10
C THR A 14 -7.02 -0.08 1.80
N MET A 15 -6.63 0.65 0.74
CA MET A 15 -5.23 0.94 0.45
C MET A 15 -4.55 1.71 1.58
N GLN A 16 -5.22 2.72 2.12
CA GLN A 16 -4.67 3.52 3.22
C GLN A 16 -4.41 2.66 4.46
N LYS A 17 -5.28 1.69 4.77
CA LYS A 17 -5.07 0.71 5.86
C LYS A 17 -3.88 -0.22 5.59
N VAL A 18 -3.74 -0.70 4.35
CA VAL A 18 -2.58 -1.52 3.94
C VAL A 18 -1.28 -0.72 4.09
N PHE A 19 -1.25 0.51 3.61
CA PHE A 19 -0.07 1.38 3.74
C PHE A 19 0.24 1.69 5.21
N ASP A 20 -0.74 2.03 6.03
CA ASP A 20 -0.51 2.32 7.45
C ASP A 20 0.07 1.10 8.18
N ARG A 21 -0.44 -0.09 7.90
CA ARG A 21 0.07 -1.34 8.48
C ARG A 21 1.48 -1.68 7.99
N ALA A 22 1.74 -1.51 6.69
CA ALA A 22 3.06 -1.70 6.12
C ALA A 22 4.06 -0.67 6.66
N GLN A 23 3.64 0.57 6.89
CA GLN A 23 4.47 1.60 7.52
C GLN A 23 4.85 1.26 8.95
N ARG A 24 3.90 0.83 9.79
CA ARG A 24 4.19 0.44 11.18
C ARG A 24 5.18 -0.72 11.26
N ASN A 25 5.06 -1.70 10.36
CA ASN A 25 5.87 -2.91 10.37
C ASN A 25 7.13 -2.85 9.51
N GLY A 26 7.22 -1.87 8.62
CA GLY A 26 8.24 -1.75 7.57
C GLY A 26 9.20 -0.58 7.74
N LYS A 27 8.91 0.39 8.63
CA LYS A 27 9.83 1.48 8.93
C LYS A 27 11.19 0.94 9.41
N GLY A 28 12.28 1.36 8.75
CA GLY A 28 13.63 0.90 9.06
C GLY A 28 13.95 -0.53 8.62
N LYS A 29 13.04 -1.22 7.91
CA LYS A 29 13.30 -2.51 7.29
C LYS A 29 13.78 -2.34 5.85
N PRO A 30 14.57 -3.28 5.31
CA PRO A 30 14.99 -3.21 3.91
C PRO A 30 13.80 -3.20 2.96
N VAL A 31 13.91 -2.41 1.89
CA VAL A 31 12.89 -2.21 0.86
C VAL A 31 12.35 -3.53 0.32
N ASP A 32 13.20 -4.54 0.08
CA ASP A 32 12.78 -5.88 -0.38
C ASP A 32 11.79 -6.56 0.58
N THR A 33 12.04 -6.44 1.90
CA THR A 33 11.14 -6.99 2.92
C THR A 33 9.82 -6.24 2.95
N VAL A 34 9.87 -4.92 2.82
CA VAL A 34 8.67 -4.07 2.77
C VAL A 34 7.88 -4.36 1.50
N MET A 35 8.51 -4.48 0.33
CA MET A 35 7.86 -4.84 -0.93
C MET A 35 7.11 -6.17 -0.82
N LYS A 36 7.75 -7.21 -0.29
CA LYS A 36 7.10 -8.53 -0.10
C LYS A 36 5.91 -8.45 0.85
N ALA A 37 6.03 -7.69 1.94
CA ALA A 37 4.93 -7.46 2.87
C ALA A 37 3.78 -6.68 2.22
N LEU A 38 4.10 -5.63 1.47
CA LEU A 38 3.16 -4.78 0.76
C LEU A 38 2.38 -5.57 -0.30
N GLU A 39 3.11 -6.33 -1.13
CA GLU A 39 2.51 -7.17 -2.17
C GLU A 39 1.56 -8.21 -1.55
N ARG A 40 1.94 -8.81 -0.43
CA ARG A 40 1.11 -9.79 0.29
C ARG A 40 -0.17 -9.16 0.83
N GLU A 41 -0.07 -7.98 1.43
CA GLU A 41 -1.22 -7.25 1.96
C GLU A 41 -2.16 -6.79 0.85
N LEU A 42 -1.62 -6.26 -0.25
CA LEU A 42 -2.41 -5.84 -1.42
C LEU A 42 -3.17 -7.02 -2.04
N LYS A 43 -2.50 -8.17 -2.19
CA LYS A 43 -3.15 -9.42 -2.63
C LYS A 43 -4.25 -9.87 -1.68
N SER A 44 -4.05 -9.75 -0.36
CA SER A 44 -5.02 -10.13 0.66
C SER A 44 -6.33 -9.33 0.57
N VAL A 45 -6.25 -8.07 0.14
CA VAL A 45 -7.42 -7.19 -0.05
C VAL A 45 -7.96 -7.21 -1.49
N GLY A 46 -7.49 -8.13 -2.33
CA GLY A 46 -7.94 -8.29 -3.72
C GLY A 46 -7.33 -7.30 -4.72
N ILE A 47 -6.39 -6.45 -4.30
CA ILE A 47 -5.66 -5.54 -5.18
C ILE A 47 -4.52 -6.33 -5.84
N ASN A 48 -4.75 -6.71 -7.10
CA ASN A 48 -3.79 -7.42 -7.93
C ASN A 48 -3.34 -6.50 -9.08
N GLY A 49 -2.09 -6.67 -9.52
CA GLY A 49 -1.57 -5.93 -10.68
C GLY A 49 -0.98 -4.55 -10.35
N VAL A 50 -0.62 -4.28 -9.10
CA VAL A 50 0.24 -3.12 -8.80
C VAL A 50 1.58 -3.32 -9.50
N GLY A 51 2.01 -2.31 -10.26
CA GLY A 51 3.29 -2.32 -10.94
C GLY A 51 4.45 -2.49 -9.96
N LYS A 52 5.48 -3.24 -10.35
CA LYS A 52 6.69 -3.42 -9.51
C LYS A 52 7.33 -2.08 -9.14
N SER A 53 7.32 -1.11 -10.04
CA SER A 53 7.83 0.25 -9.79
C SER A 53 7.02 1.00 -8.73
N ASP A 54 5.69 0.90 -8.74
CA ASP A 54 4.84 1.48 -7.69
C ASP A 54 5.09 0.80 -6.34
N LEU A 55 5.17 -0.53 -6.31
CA LEU A 55 5.50 -1.29 -5.09
C LEU A 55 6.85 -0.89 -4.52
N GLU A 56 7.87 -0.76 -5.37
CA GLU A 56 9.23 -0.35 -4.97
C GLU A 56 9.23 1.08 -4.43
N SER A 57 8.57 2.02 -5.14
CA SER A 57 8.45 3.41 -4.70
C SER A 57 7.74 3.53 -3.35
N TRP A 58 6.67 2.77 -3.14
CA TRP A 58 5.94 2.73 -1.87
C TRP A 58 6.78 2.09 -0.77
N ALA A 59 7.42 0.97 -1.07
CA ALA A 59 8.28 0.26 -0.11
C ALA A 59 9.48 1.10 0.32
N GLN A 60 10.08 1.86 -0.61
CA GLN A 60 11.17 2.78 -0.31
C GLN A 60 10.70 3.88 0.64
N GLN A 61 9.58 4.55 0.31
CA GLN A 61 8.97 5.56 1.18
C GLN A 61 8.65 5.02 2.58
N ILE A 62 8.09 3.81 2.67
CA ILE A 62 7.80 3.13 3.95
C ILE A 62 9.09 2.86 4.74
N SER A 63 10.12 2.33 4.07
CA SER A 63 11.43 2.03 4.65
C SER A 63 12.06 3.30 5.23
N GLU A 64 11.99 4.41 4.48
CA GLU A 64 12.44 5.74 4.88
C GLU A 64 11.57 6.39 5.98
N GLY A 65 10.41 5.80 6.29
CA GLY A 65 9.47 6.33 7.29
C GLY A 65 8.60 7.48 6.78
N VAL A 66 8.57 7.71 5.47
CA VAL A 66 7.69 8.67 4.79
C VAL A 66 6.25 8.16 4.81
N ARG A 67 5.30 9.05 5.14
CA ARG A 67 3.87 8.73 5.14
C ARG A 67 3.31 8.65 3.71
N LEU A 68 2.86 7.46 3.33
CA LEU A 68 2.13 7.24 2.08
C LEU A 68 0.68 7.66 2.24
N ARG A 69 0.14 8.35 1.24
CA ARG A 69 -1.27 8.71 1.16
C ARG A 69 -1.84 8.12 -0.13
N ALA A 70 -2.85 7.26 -0.03
CA ALA A 70 -3.60 6.80 -1.19
C ALA A 70 -4.31 8.04 -1.77
N LYS A 71 -3.85 8.53 -2.93
CA LYS A 71 -4.37 9.77 -3.51
C LYS A 71 -5.75 9.52 -4.11
#